data_AF-A0A502GXN7-F1
#
_entry.id   AF-A0A502GXN7-F1
#
_cell.length_a   1.000
_cell.length_b   1.000
_cell.length_c   1.000
_cell.angle_alpha   90.00
_cell.angle_beta   90.00
_cell.angle_gamma   90.00
#
_symmetry.space_group_name_H-M   'P 1'
#
loop_
_entity.id
_entity.type
_entity.pdbx_description
1 polymer ?
#
loop_
_entity_poly.entity_id
_entity_poly.type
_entity_poly.pdbx_seq_one_letter_code
_entity_poly.pdbx_strand_id
1 'polypeptide(L)'
;MPASAARPLGPYRLLVAVLIVLLLALGLFEEEVFAALGHLWYPGGAPAAVPGMTTHGWPVAISYRLLYAALNVALLHLLLRGRYTVAAVLGYAAGYVAGAGLLWLGQRASLPFAALTGHRVLDVLSSPLPIMFAYPLALLTGPRVAPQKLQ
;
A
#
# COMPACT_ATOMS: atom_id res chain seq x y z
N MET A 1 41.47 -11.15 13.67
CA MET A 1 40.21 -10.57 13.16
C MET A 1 39.09 -11.53 13.48
N PRO A 2 38.24 -11.31 14.51
CA PRO A 2 37.12 -12.20 14.74
C PRO A 2 36.07 -11.96 13.65
N ALA A 3 35.70 -13.03 12.95
CA ALA A 3 34.59 -13.04 12.01
C ALA A 3 33.33 -12.60 12.75
N SER A 4 32.73 -11.50 12.31
CA SER A 4 31.44 -11.01 12.80
C SER A 4 30.38 -12.03 12.43
N ALA A 5 30.14 -13.01 13.31
CA ALA A 5 29.03 -13.94 13.19
C ALA A 5 27.74 -13.11 13.14
N ALA A 6 27.13 -13.04 11.96
CA ALA A 6 25.87 -12.35 11.75
C ALA A 6 24.85 -12.94 12.72
N ARG A 7 24.46 -12.15 13.74
CA ARG A 7 23.41 -12.58 14.67
C ARG A 7 22.17 -12.91 13.85
N PRO A 8 21.55 -14.09 14.06
CA PRO A 8 20.36 -14.46 13.31
C PRO A 8 19.31 -13.37 13.49
N LEU A 9 18.77 -12.90 12.35
CA LEU A 9 17.66 -11.95 12.34
C LEU A 9 16.50 -12.62 13.08
N GLY A 10 16.07 -12.04 14.20
CA GLY A 10 14.90 -12.54 14.92
C GLY A 10 13.67 -12.60 13.99
N PRO A 11 12.71 -13.52 14.25
CA PRO A 11 11.60 -13.81 13.33
C PRO A 11 10.81 -12.57 12.93
N TYR A 12 10.66 -11.62 13.86
CA TYR A 12 10.03 -10.32 13.60
C TYR A 12 10.76 -9.49 12.54
N ARG A 13 12.09 -9.42 12.58
CA ARG A 13 12.88 -8.66 11.59
C ARG A 13 12.82 -9.32 10.21
N LEU A 14 12.78 -10.64 10.18
CA LEU A 14 12.61 -11.40 8.95
C LEU A 14 11.24 -11.13 8.32
N LEU A 15 10.16 -11.13 9.10
CA LEU A 15 8.83 -10.77 8.60
C LEU A 15 8.77 -9.35 8.02
N VAL A 16 9.37 -8.36 8.71
CA VAL A 16 9.47 -6.99 8.20
C VAL A 16 10.23 -6.95 6.88
N ALA A 17 11.38 -7.63 6.79
CA ALA A 17 12.16 -7.69 5.56
C ALA A 17 11.37 -8.34 4.41
N VAL A 18 10.65 -9.44 4.68
CA VAL A 18 9.80 -10.12 3.70
C VAL A 18 8.70 -9.19 3.19
N LEU A 19 8.01 -8.45 4.06
CA LEU A 19 6.98 -7.51 3.63
C LEU A 19 7.54 -6.37 2.78
N ILE A 20 8.73 -5.85 3.12
CA ILE A 20 9.41 -4.82 2.31
C ILE A 20 9.75 -5.39 0.93
N VAL A 21 10.33 -6.59 0.87
CA VAL A 21 10.66 -7.26 -0.40
C VAL A 21 9.40 -7.48 -1.23
N LEU A 22 8.30 -7.91 -0.62
CA LEU A 22 7.02 -8.10 -1.32
C LEU A 22 6.48 -6.78 -1.88
N LEU A 23 6.51 -5.69 -1.11
CA LEU A 23 6.10 -4.37 -1.59
C LEU A 23 6.95 -3.88 -2.75
N LEU A 24 8.28 -4.07 -2.68
CA LEU A 24 9.19 -3.71 -3.76
C LEU A 24 8.97 -4.58 -4.99
N ALA A 25 8.81 -5.89 -4.80
CA ALA A 25 8.52 -6.82 -5.89
C ALA A 25 7.18 -6.47 -6.57
N LEU A 26 6.16 -6.06 -5.82
CA LEU A 26 4.87 -5.68 -6.35
C LEU A 26 4.94 -4.45 -7.27
N GLY A 27 5.90 -3.55 -7.02
CA GLY A 27 6.15 -2.36 -7.85
C GLY A 27 7.14 -2.60 -8.99
N LEU A 28 8.10 -3.51 -8.82
CA LEU A 28 9.09 -3.84 -9.85
C LEU A 28 8.54 -4.80 -10.91
N PHE A 29 7.67 -5.73 -10.49
CA PHE A 29 7.07 -6.76 -11.34
C PHE A 29 5.58 -6.49 -11.53
N GLU A 30 5.22 -5.23 -11.77
CA GLU A 30 3.84 -4.80 -11.91
C GLU A 30 3.12 -5.60 -13.01
N GLU A 31 3.71 -5.69 -14.20
CA GLU A 31 3.13 -6.39 -15.35
C GLU A 31 2.89 -7.87 -15.08
N GLU A 32 3.84 -8.56 -14.44
CA GLU A 32 3.75 -9.98 -14.12
C GLU A 32 2.69 -10.26 -13.06
N VAL A 33 2.57 -9.37 -12.06
CA VAL A 33 1.53 -9.46 -11.04
C VAL A 33 0.16 -9.24 -11.67
N PHE A 34 0.03 -8.25 -12.55
CA PHE A 34 -1.19 -7.99 -13.30
C PHE A 34 -1.56 -9.17 -14.21
N ALA A 35 -0.58 -9.81 -14.85
CA ALA A 35 -0.80 -11.01 -15.66
C ALA A 35 -1.28 -12.19 -14.80
N ALA A 36 -0.65 -12.43 -13.65
CA ALA A 36 -1.03 -13.49 -12.72
C ALA A 36 -2.45 -13.27 -12.15
N LEU A 37 -2.77 -12.05 -11.72
CA LEU A 37 -4.11 -11.68 -11.28
C LEU A 37 -5.12 -11.77 -12.44
N GLY A 38 -4.70 -11.41 -13.65
CA GLY A 38 -5.50 -11.55 -14.87
C GLY A 38 -5.87 -13.01 -15.16
N HIS A 39 -4.93 -13.94 -15.04
CA HIS A 39 -5.20 -15.39 -15.18
C HIS A 39 -6.11 -15.92 -14.08
N LEU A 40 -6.00 -15.40 -12.85
CA LEU A 40 -6.86 -15.80 -11.75
C LEU A 40 -8.32 -15.39 -11.97
N TRP A 41 -8.54 -14.15 -12.43
CA TRP A 41 -9.89 -13.63 -12.68
C TRP A 41 -10.47 -14.08 -14.03
N TYR A 42 -9.61 -14.32 -15.02
CA TYR A 42 -9.98 -14.67 -16.38
C TYR A 42 -9.14 -15.87 -16.88
N PRO A 43 -9.38 -17.09 -16.37
CA PRO A 43 -8.60 -18.28 -16.73
C PRO A 43 -8.73 -18.67 -18.21
N GLY A 44 -9.73 -18.12 -18.93
CA GLY A 44 -9.92 -18.30 -20.38
C GLY A 44 -9.38 -17.17 -21.26
N GLY A 45 -8.64 -16.22 -20.70
CA GLY A 45 -8.12 -15.03 -21.39
C GLY A 45 -8.85 -13.75 -20.99
N ALA A 46 -8.09 -12.69 -20.75
CA ALA A 46 -8.64 -11.39 -20.36
C ALA A 46 -9.43 -10.75 -21.52
N PRO A 47 -10.55 -10.06 -21.24
CA PRO A 47 -11.23 -9.27 -22.26
C PRO A 47 -10.29 -8.21 -22.84
N ALA A 48 -10.34 -8.01 -24.16
CA ALA A 48 -9.50 -7.03 -24.85
C ALA A 48 -9.62 -5.65 -24.17
N ALA A 49 -8.48 -5.03 -23.86
CA ALA A 49 -8.43 -3.72 -23.23
C ALA A 49 -9.21 -2.71 -24.09
N VAL A 50 -10.27 -2.13 -23.53
CA VAL A 50 -11.05 -1.08 -24.20
C VAL A 50 -10.26 0.22 -24.08
N PRO A 51 -9.90 0.89 -25.19
CA PRO A 51 -9.19 2.16 -25.12
C PRO A 51 -9.98 3.19 -24.30
N GLY A 52 -9.37 3.71 -23.23
CA GLY A 52 -10.02 4.67 -22.31
C GLY A 52 -10.57 4.06 -21.02
N MET A 53 -10.62 2.73 -20.90
CA MET A 53 -10.68 2.02 -19.61
C MET A 53 -9.32 1.36 -19.36
N THR A 54 -8.96 1.19 -18.10
CA THR A 54 -7.65 0.71 -17.65
C THR A 54 -7.18 -0.49 -18.47
N THR A 55 -5.89 -0.52 -18.83
CA THR A 55 -5.24 -1.59 -19.62
C THR A 55 -5.47 -2.99 -19.02
N HIS A 56 -5.82 -3.03 -17.74
CA HIS A 56 -6.20 -4.19 -16.95
C HIS A 56 -7.66 -4.05 -16.51
N GLY A 57 -8.46 -5.12 -16.63
CA GLY A 57 -9.86 -5.10 -16.21
C GLY A 57 -10.05 -4.64 -14.75
N TRP A 58 -11.18 -3.97 -14.46
CA TRP A 58 -11.50 -3.42 -13.14
C TRP A 58 -11.25 -4.38 -11.96
N PRO A 59 -11.62 -5.68 -12.02
CA PRO A 59 -11.36 -6.62 -10.92
C PRO A 59 -9.87 -6.84 -10.62
N VAL A 60 -9.04 -6.86 -11.66
CA VAL A 60 -7.58 -7.06 -11.56
C VAL A 60 -6.94 -5.83 -10.92
N ALA A 61 -7.30 -4.63 -11.39
CA ALA A 61 -6.83 -3.38 -10.83
C ALA A 61 -7.24 -3.20 -9.36
N ILE A 62 -8.47 -3.55 -8.99
CA ILE A 62 -8.93 -3.51 -7.60
C ILE A 62 -8.12 -4.51 -6.74
N SER A 63 -7.92 -5.73 -7.24
CA SER A 63 -7.17 -6.77 -6.51
C SER A 63 -5.74 -6.34 -6.23
N TYR A 64 -5.06 -5.76 -7.23
CA TYR A 64 -3.71 -5.22 -7.09
C TYR A 64 -3.63 -4.13 -6.03
N ARG A 65 -4.57 -3.18 -6.04
CA ARG A 65 -4.62 -2.09 -5.05
C ARG A 65 -4.89 -2.60 -3.64
N LEU A 66 -5.82 -3.55 -3.49
CA LEU A 66 -6.10 -4.18 -2.19
C LEU A 66 -4.89 -4.96 -1.65
N LEU A 67 -4.12 -5.61 -2.53
CA LEU A 67 -2.89 -6.30 -2.15
C LEU A 67 -1.85 -5.31 -1.60
N TYR A 68 -1.65 -4.16 -2.27
CA TYR A 68 -0.82 -3.08 -1.74
C TYR A 68 -1.30 -2.57 -0.40
N ALA A 69 -2.59 -2.30 -0.25
CA ALA A 69 -3.18 -1.82 0.98
C ALA A 69 -2.94 -2.80 2.13
N ALA A 70 -3.17 -4.10 1.89
CA ALA A 70 -2.96 -5.16 2.88
C ALA A 70 -1.49 -5.26 3.30
N LEU A 71 -0.55 -5.25 2.35
CA LEU A 71 0.88 -5.29 2.64
C LEU A 71 1.33 -4.05 3.42
N ASN A 72 0.85 -2.87 3.02
CA ASN A 72 1.18 -1.63 3.70
C ASN A 72 0.64 -1.58 5.14
N VAL A 73 -0.61 -2.01 5.36
CA VAL A 73 -1.20 -2.10 6.70
C VAL A 73 -0.49 -3.17 7.53
N ALA A 74 -0.16 -4.32 6.97
CA ALA A 74 0.58 -5.37 7.67
C ALA A 74 1.97 -4.88 8.10
N LEU A 75 2.67 -4.16 7.24
CA LEU A 75 3.98 -3.61 7.56
C LEU A 75 3.88 -2.51 8.62
N LEU A 76 2.91 -1.61 8.53
CA LEU A 76 2.65 -0.61 9.58
C LEU A 76 2.25 -1.27 10.91
N HIS A 77 1.41 -2.30 10.87
CA HIS A 77 1.03 -3.08 12.04
C HIS A 77 2.26 -3.68 12.72
N LEU A 78 3.17 -4.29 11.97
CA LEU A 78 4.42 -4.79 12.54
C LEU A 78 5.25 -3.63 13.11
N LEU A 79 5.62 -2.64 12.28
CA LEU A 79 6.50 -1.53 12.66
C LEU A 79 6.02 -0.76 13.91
N LEU A 80 4.70 -0.60 14.06
CA LEU A 80 4.07 0.11 15.18
C LEU A 80 3.57 -0.85 16.27
N ARG A 81 3.89 -2.15 16.19
CA ARG A 81 3.52 -3.21 17.15
C ARG A 81 2.01 -3.26 17.42
N GLY A 82 1.21 -3.12 16.37
CA GLY A 82 -0.25 -3.11 16.39
C GLY A 82 -0.88 -1.77 16.78
N ARG A 83 -0.08 -0.78 17.17
CA ARG A 83 -0.59 0.57 17.43
C ARG A 83 -1.04 1.22 16.12
N TYR A 84 -2.19 1.88 16.16
CA TYR A 84 -2.79 2.58 15.02
C TYR A 84 -3.21 1.71 13.83
N THR A 85 -3.29 0.38 13.95
CA THR A 85 -3.73 -0.48 12.84
C THR A 85 -5.14 -0.15 12.37
N VAL A 86 -6.08 0.09 13.29
CA VAL A 86 -7.44 0.52 12.93
C VAL A 86 -7.42 1.85 12.18
N ALA A 87 -6.62 2.81 12.64
CA ALA A 87 -6.47 4.10 11.96
C ALA A 87 -5.86 3.95 10.57
N ALA A 88 -4.89 3.04 10.39
CA ALA A 88 -4.32 2.72 9.09
C ALA A 88 -5.38 2.13 8.14
N VAL A 89 -6.14 1.12 8.59
CA VAL A 89 -7.22 0.51 7.81
C VAL A 89 -8.27 1.55 7.40
N LEU A 90 -8.73 2.37 8.34
CA LEU A 90 -9.71 3.43 8.07
C LEU A 90 -9.15 4.49 7.13
N GLY A 91 -7.89 4.88 7.30
CA GLY A 91 -7.21 5.84 6.43
C GLY A 91 -7.10 5.35 4.99
N TYR A 92 -6.75 4.08 4.80
CA TYR A 92 -6.75 3.44 3.48
C TYR A 92 -8.14 3.37 2.87
N ALA A 93 -9.14 2.92 3.63
CA ALA A 93 -10.52 2.84 3.15
C ALA A 93 -11.04 4.22 2.72
N ALA A 94 -10.86 5.23 3.57
CA ALA A 94 -11.26 6.61 3.26
C ALA A 94 -10.51 7.17 2.04
N GLY A 95 -9.20 6.92 1.94
CA GLY A 95 -8.38 7.35 0.81
C GLY A 95 -8.83 6.72 -0.51
N TYR A 96 -9.12 5.41 -0.53
CA TYR A 96 -9.63 4.74 -1.72
C TYR A 96 -11.01 5.23 -2.13
N VAL A 97 -11.94 5.39 -1.17
CA VAL A 97 -13.28 5.92 -1.45
C VAL A 97 -13.20 7.34 -1.99
N ALA A 98 -12.39 8.21 -1.37
CA ALA A 98 -12.20 9.58 -1.82
C ALA A 98 -11.55 9.64 -3.21
N GLY A 99 -10.47 8.89 -3.44
CA GLY A 99 -9.76 8.85 -4.72
C GLY A 99 -10.63 8.31 -5.85
N ALA A 100 -11.37 7.21 -5.60
CA ALA A 100 -12.32 6.67 -6.56
C ALA A 100 -13.50 7.62 -6.82
N GLY A 101 -14.02 8.28 -5.78
CA GLY A 101 -15.08 9.28 -5.91
C GLY A 101 -14.65 10.50 -6.74
N LEU A 102 -13.44 11.02 -6.48
CA LEU A 102 -12.83 12.11 -7.25
C LEU A 102 -12.63 11.71 -8.72
N LEU A 103 -12.11 10.51 -8.96
CA LEU A 103 -11.90 10.00 -10.32
C LEU A 103 -13.24 9.88 -11.07
N TRP A 104 -14.23 9.26 -10.43
CA TRP A 104 -15.56 9.06 -11.00
C TRP A 104 -16.27 10.39 -11.28
N LEU A 105 -16.23 11.32 -10.33
CA LEU A 105 -16.82 12.65 -10.47
C LEU A 105 -16.09 13.45 -11.56
N GLY A 106 -14.76 13.37 -11.62
CA GLY A 106 -13.95 14.03 -12.64
C GLY A 106 -14.27 13.53 -14.05
N GLN A 107 -14.46 12.23 -14.22
CA GLN A 107 -14.88 11.64 -15.49
C GLN A 107 -16.31 12.04 -15.86
N ARG A 108 -17.24 12.02 -14.90
CA ARG A 108 -18.66 12.36 -15.13
C ARG A 108 -18.89 13.84 -15.43
N ALA A 109 -18.14 14.72 -14.77
CA ALA A 109 -18.28 16.18 -14.91
C ALA A 109 -17.28 16.81 -15.89
N SER A 110 -16.49 15.98 -16.60
CA SER A 110 -15.42 16.44 -17.51
C SER A 110 -14.44 17.40 -16.84
N LEU A 111 -14.13 17.17 -15.56
CA LEU A 111 -13.19 17.96 -14.77
C LEU A 111 -11.83 17.25 -14.75
N PRO A 112 -10.90 17.59 -15.65
CA PRO A 112 -9.64 16.87 -15.80
C PRO A 112 -8.78 16.92 -14.55
N PHE A 113 -8.84 18.03 -13.79
CA PHE A 113 -8.13 18.16 -12.52
C PHE A 113 -8.64 17.15 -11.49
N ALA A 114 -9.96 17.03 -11.31
CA ALA A 114 -10.53 16.07 -10.35
C ALA A 114 -10.21 14.61 -10.72
N ALA A 115 -10.26 14.29 -12.01
CA ALA A 115 -9.88 12.97 -12.51
C ALA A 115 -8.39 12.68 -12.26
N LEU A 116 -7.51 13.62 -12.56
CA LEU A 116 -6.07 13.50 -12.33
C LEU A 116 -5.74 13.36 -10.85
N THR A 117 -6.36 14.17 -9.99
CA THR A 117 -6.18 14.08 -8.54
C THR A 117 -6.66 12.74 -7.99
N GLY A 118 -7.84 12.28 -8.40
CA GLY A 118 -8.36 10.97 -8.01
C GLY A 118 -7.41 9.84 -8.41
N HIS A 119 -6.89 9.87 -9.64
CA HIS A 119 -5.91 8.90 -10.12
C HIS A 119 -4.63 8.91 -9.26
N ARG A 120 -4.03 10.10 -9.05
CA ARG A 120 -2.81 10.24 -8.24
C ARG A 120 -2.99 9.77 -6.80
N VAL A 121 -4.14 10.04 -6.17
CA VAL A 121 -4.43 9.55 -4.82
C VAL A 121 -4.42 8.02 -4.79
N LEU A 122 -5.04 7.38 -5.78
CA LEU A 122 -5.09 5.93 -5.89
C LEU A 122 -3.69 5.34 -6.14
N ASP A 123 -2.85 5.99 -6.93
CA ASP A 123 -1.47 5.57 -7.20
C ASP A 123 -0.61 5.70 -5.94
N VAL A 124 -0.71 6.83 -5.22
CA VAL A 124 0.02 7.03 -3.96
C VAL A 124 -0.36 5.98 -2.92
N LEU A 125 -1.64 5.66 -2.79
CA LEU A 125 -2.09 4.60 -1.87
C LEU A 125 -1.61 3.21 -2.30
N SER A 126 -1.37 3.00 -3.58
CA SER A 126 -0.90 1.73 -4.16
C SER A 126 0.61 1.71 -4.36
N SER A 127 1.33 2.38 -3.45
CA SER A 127 2.78 2.53 -3.48
C SER A 127 3.35 2.31 -2.06
N PRO A 128 4.68 2.27 -1.87
CA PRO A 128 5.28 2.25 -0.54
C PRO A 128 5.25 3.61 0.18
N LEU A 129 4.85 4.70 -0.50
CA LEU A 129 4.83 6.05 0.06
C LEU A 129 4.02 6.19 1.36
N PRO A 130 2.83 5.58 1.52
CA PRO A 130 2.06 5.73 2.75
C PRO A 130 2.83 5.23 3.98
N ILE A 131 3.68 4.21 3.85
CA ILE A 131 4.53 3.77 4.96
C ILE A 131 5.61 4.82 5.25
N MET A 132 6.26 5.33 4.20
CA MET A 132 7.32 6.33 4.33
C MET A 132 6.85 7.60 5.03
N PHE A 133 5.57 7.96 4.91
CA PHE A 133 4.99 9.11 5.61
C PHE A 133 4.33 8.74 6.95
N ALA A 134 3.54 7.67 7.00
CA ALA A 134 2.77 7.32 8.19
C ALA A 134 3.66 6.85 9.35
N TYR A 135 4.73 6.11 9.07
CA TYR A 135 5.63 5.61 10.10
C TYR A 135 6.34 6.75 10.88
N PRO A 136 7.06 7.70 10.24
CA PRO A 136 7.69 8.80 10.98
C PRO A 136 6.66 9.68 11.68
N LEU A 137 5.49 9.92 11.08
CA LEU A 137 4.42 10.69 11.70
C LEU A 137 3.88 10.00 12.97
N ALA A 138 3.75 8.68 12.94
CA ALA A 138 3.34 7.90 14.10
C ALA A 138 4.38 7.93 15.24
N LEU A 139 5.67 8.03 14.91
CA LEU A 139 6.74 8.21 15.89
C LEU A 139 6.68 9.59 16.56
N LEU A 140 6.39 10.65 15.80
CA LEU A 140 6.26 12.02 16.32
C LEU A 140 5.05 12.20 17.26
N THR A 141 3.99 11.42 17.04
CA THR A 141 2.75 11.45 17.82
C THR A 141 2.72 10.43 18.97
N GLY A 142 3.82 9.72 19.20
CA GLY A 142 3.98 8.79 20.32
C GLY A 142 3.97 9.50 21.68
N PRO A 143 3.60 8.81 22.78
CA PRO A 143 3.58 9.38 24.11
C PRO A 143 5.01 9.79 24.48
N ARG A 144 5.20 11.07 24.78
CA ARG A 144 6.44 11.55 25.39
C ARG A 144 6.60 10.82 26.71
N VAL A 145 7.68 10.06 26.87
CA VAL A 145 8.08 9.54 28.17
C VAL A 145 8.30 10.76 29.06
N ALA A 146 7.41 10.98 30.03
CA ALA A 146 7.58 12.04 31.00
C ALA A 146 8.89 11.78 31.76
N PRO A 147 9.74 12.80 32.00
CA PRO A 147 10.96 12.62 32.76
C PRO A 147 10.60 12.04 34.13
N GLN A 148 11.15 10.86 34.43
CA GLN A 148 11.07 10.23 35.74
C GLN A 148 11.61 11.24 36.75
N LYS A 149 10.74 11.75 37.63
CA LYS A 149 11.19 12.47 38.82
C LYS A 149 12.00 11.48 39.64
N LEU A 150 13.32 11.64 39.63
CA LEU A 150 14.22 11.04 40.62
C LEU A 150 13.71 11.45 42.00
N GLN A 151 13.20 10.47 42.75
CA GLN A 151 13.03 10.58 44.20
C GLN A 151 14.31 10.10 44.88
#